data_AF-A0A538FWY7-F1
#
_entry.id   AF-A0A538FWY7-F1
#
_cell.length_a   1.000
_cell.length_b   1.000
_cell.length_c   1.000
_cell.angle_alpha   90.00
_cell.angle_beta   90.00
_cell.angle_gamma   90.00
#
_symmetry.space_group_name_H-M   'P 1'
#
loop_
_entity.id
_entity.type
_entity.pdbx_description
1 polymer ?
#
loop_
_entity_poly.entity_id
_entity_poly.type
_entity_poly.pdbx_seq_one_letter_code
_entity_poly.pdbx_strand_id
1 'polypeptide(L)'
;MEQSLFLAAIGEARDKGARALEAFAYRYREGTSAAERYLVHRTVFPHDFLADFGFRTIRSIGRIELARLDFGGLQPVEERSRHKVLAAVRDAFQPPPEPVPPAGG
;
A
#
# COMPACT_ATOMS: atom_id res chain seq x y z
N MET A 1 7.43 -22.11 13.10
CA MET A 1 6.01 -22.53 13.26
C MET A 1 5.06 -21.35 13.07
N GLU A 2 5.36 -20.17 13.62
CA GLU A 2 4.47 -18.99 13.55
C GLU A 2 4.29 -18.41 12.14
N GLN A 3 5.36 -18.37 11.31
CA GLN A 3 5.26 -17.85 9.94
C GLN A 3 4.28 -18.63 9.05
N SER A 4 4.25 -19.97 9.17
CA SER A 4 3.35 -20.82 8.39
C SER A 4 1.88 -20.61 8.75
N LEU A 5 1.59 -20.40 10.04
CA LEU A 5 0.24 -20.07 10.51
C LEU A 5 -0.20 -18.68 10.02
N PHE A 6 0.73 -17.71 10.04
CA PHE A 6 0.43 -16.36 9.57
C PHE A 6 0.15 -16.31 8.08
N LEU A 7 0.91 -17.05 7.26
CA LEU A 7 0.62 -17.21 5.82
C LEU A 7 -0.74 -17.88 5.57
N ALA A 8 -1.11 -18.88 6.37
CA ALA A 8 -2.42 -19.51 6.28
C ALA A 8 -3.55 -18.51 6.57
N ALA A 9 -3.41 -17.71 7.63
CA ALA A 9 -4.37 -16.66 7.96
C ALA A 9 -4.48 -15.57 6.87
N ILE A 10 -3.34 -15.20 6.26
CA ILE A 10 -3.31 -14.30 5.10
C ILE A 10 -4.09 -14.90 3.92
N GLY A 11 -3.82 -16.16 3.59
CA GLY A 11 -4.50 -16.89 2.52
C GLY A 11 -5.99 -16.98 2.75
N GLU A 12 -6.41 -17.36 3.95
CA GLU A 12 -7.82 -17.46 4.32
C GLU A 12 -8.55 -16.11 4.24
N ALA A 13 -7.91 -15.01 4.68
CA ALA A 13 -8.49 -13.67 4.55
C ALA A 13 -8.69 -13.26 3.09
N ARG A 14 -7.71 -13.56 2.23
CA ARG A 14 -7.80 -13.34 0.79
C ARG A 14 -8.92 -14.18 0.17
N ASP A 15 -9.01 -15.46 0.50
CA ASP A 15 -10.03 -16.38 -0.03
C ASP A 15 -11.44 -15.98 0.41
N LYS A 16 -11.57 -15.36 1.59
CA LYS A 16 -12.81 -14.72 2.06
C LYS A 16 -13.14 -13.39 1.38
N GLY A 17 -12.33 -12.94 0.42
CA GLY A 17 -12.56 -11.74 -0.36
C GLY A 17 -12.16 -10.43 0.33
N ALA A 18 -11.34 -10.48 1.38
CA ALA A 18 -10.76 -9.27 1.95
C ALA A 18 -9.95 -8.53 0.88
N ARG A 19 -9.95 -7.19 0.91
CA ARG A 19 -9.12 -6.36 0.01
C ARG A 19 -7.74 -6.08 0.58
N ALA A 20 -7.64 -6.10 1.90
CA ALA A 20 -6.42 -5.87 2.65
C ALA A 20 -6.54 -6.51 4.04
N LEU A 21 -5.38 -6.69 4.69
CA LEU A 21 -5.27 -6.98 6.12
C LEU A 21 -4.60 -5.82 6.83
N GLU A 22 -5.08 -5.53 8.04
CA GLU A 22 -4.48 -4.53 8.92
C GLU A 22 -4.13 -5.19 10.26
N ALA A 23 -2.94 -4.87 10.78
CA ALA A 23 -2.44 -5.40 12.03
C ALA A 23 -1.63 -4.33 12.77
N PHE A 24 -1.70 -4.36 14.10
CA PHE A 24 -0.84 -3.52 14.92
C PHE A 24 0.57 -4.09 14.99
N ALA A 25 1.55 -3.21 14.79
CA ALA A 25 2.96 -3.52 14.90
C ALA A 25 3.62 -2.71 16.01
N TYR A 26 4.69 -3.25 16.59
CA TYR A 26 5.56 -2.56 17.53
C TYR A 26 6.98 -2.47 16.97
N ARG A 27 7.55 -1.27 17.03
CA ARG A 27 8.94 -1.01 16.65
C ARG A 27 9.85 -1.13 17.88
N TYR A 28 10.48 -2.29 18.01
CA TYR A 28 11.49 -2.56 19.03
C TYR A 28 12.75 -1.73 18.82
N ARG A 29 13.51 -1.48 19.89
CA ARG A 29 14.82 -0.81 19.78
C ARG A 29 15.82 -1.77 19.12
N GLU A 30 16.75 -1.23 18.35
CA GLU A 30 17.91 -1.99 17.88
C GLU A 30 18.60 -2.69 19.06
N GLY A 31 18.92 -3.97 18.90
CA GLY A 31 19.51 -4.82 19.94
C GLY A 31 18.54 -5.55 20.87
N THR A 32 17.22 -5.33 20.77
CA THR A 32 16.23 -6.11 21.55
C THR A 32 16.21 -7.57 21.09
N SER A 33 16.35 -8.54 21.99
CA SER A 33 16.43 -9.97 21.64
C SER A 33 15.08 -10.52 21.13
N ALA A 34 15.10 -11.56 20.28
CA ALA A 34 13.87 -12.14 19.73
C ALA A 34 12.92 -12.68 20.83
N ALA A 35 13.47 -13.26 21.89
CA ALA A 35 12.69 -13.76 23.03
C ALA A 35 11.89 -12.63 23.71
N GLU A 36 12.49 -11.47 23.90
CA GLU A 36 11.83 -10.29 24.49
C GLU A 36 10.75 -9.69 23.57
N ARG A 37 10.85 -9.89 22.25
CA ARG A 37 9.89 -9.34 21.27
C ARG A 37 8.56 -10.10 21.21
N TYR A 38 8.57 -11.41 21.45
CA TYR A 38 7.37 -12.25 21.32
C TYR A 38 6.64 -12.50 22.65
N LEU A 39 7.30 -12.28 23.80
CA LEU A 39 6.74 -12.61 25.12
C LEU A 39 5.80 -11.54 25.72
N VAL A 40 5.80 -10.30 25.22
CA VAL A 40 5.18 -9.18 25.95
C VAL A 40 3.79 -8.78 25.43
N HIS A 41 3.45 -9.01 24.15
CA HIS A 41 2.15 -8.61 23.60
C HIS A 41 1.56 -9.65 22.63
N ARG A 42 0.50 -10.34 23.06
CA ARG A 42 -0.22 -11.34 22.24
C ARG A 42 -1.00 -10.75 21.06
N THR A 43 -1.14 -9.43 20.99
CA THR A 43 -2.00 -8.74 20.00
C THR A 43 -1.24 -7.74 19.13
N VAL A 44 0.08 -7.62 19.30
CA VAL A 44 0.92 -6.66 18.56
C VAL A 44 2.14 -7.40 18.01
N PHE A 45 2.29 -7.38 16.69
CA PHE A 45 3.39 -8.07 16.02
C PHE A 45 4.66 -7.22 16.03
N PRO A 46 5.86 -7.82 15.99
CA PRO A 46 7.07 -7.09 15.64
C PRO A 46 6.95 -6.47 14.24
N HIS A 47 7.37 -5.22 14.05
CA HIS A 47 7.32 -4.56 12.75
C HIS A 47 8.08 -5.33 11.66
N ASP A 48 9.28 -5.81 11.98
CA ASP A 48 10.12 -6.61 11.08
C ASP A 48 9.43 -7.90 10.64
N PHE A 49 8.76 -8.59 11.56
CA PHE A 49 7.97 -9.78 11.23
C PHE A 49 6.86 -9.48 10.20
N LEU A 50 6.12 -8.36 10.35
CA LEU A 50 5.09 -7.98 9.37
C LEU A 50 5.69 -7.50 8.05
N ALA A 51 6.83 -6.81 8.09
CA ALA A 51 7.53 -6.32 6.91
C ALA A 51 7.98 -7.47 5.99
N ASP A 52 8.37 -8.62 6.56
CA ASP A 52 8.72 -9.82 5.79
C ASP A 52 7.57 -10.34 4.90
N PHE A 53 6.31 -10.08 5.27
CA PHE A 53 5.13 -10.42 4.47
C PHE A 53 4.69 -9.29 3.53
N GLY A 54 5.37 -8.14 3.54
CA GLY A 54 5.05 -6.99 2.70
C GLY A 54 4.02 -6.03 3.31
N PHE A 55 3.73 -6.12 4.61
CA PHE A 55 2.93 -5.09 5.29
C PHE A 55 3.67 -3.74 5.25
N ARG A 56 2.92 -2.66 5.09
CA ARG A 56 3.44 -1.29 5.12
C ARG A 56 2.73 -0.47 6.20
N THR A 57 3.48 0.32 6.94
CA THR A 57 2.92 1.22 7.95
C THR A 57 2.09 2.32 7.30
N ILE A 58 0.81 2.41 7.67
CA ILE A 58 -0.13 3.46 7.20
C ILE A 58 -0.38 4.54 8.25
N ARG A 59 -0.09 4.25 9.53
CA ARG A 59 -0.14 5.22 10.63
C ARG A 59 0.81 4.79 11.74
N SER A 60 1.40 5.75 12.46
CA SER A 60 2.22 5.47 13.64
C SER A 60 2.03 6.52 14.73
N ILE A 61 2.15 6.08 15.99
CA ILE A 61 2.23 6.94 17.18
C ILE A 61 3.26 6.33 18.13
N GLY A 62 4.35 7.05 18.37
CA GLY A 62 5.46 6.55 19.20
C GLY A 62 6.10 5.31 18.58
N ARG A 63 5.96 4.16 19.24
CA ARG A 63 6.48 2.85 18.77
C ARG A 63 5.40 1.89 18.27
N ILE A 64 4.15 2.31 18.29
CA ILE A 64 3.02 1.53 17.78
C ILE A 64 2.71 1.99 16.36
N GLU A 65 2.48 1.02 15.49
CA GLU A 65 2.20 1.22 14.08
C GLU A 65 0.93 0.46 13.70
N LEU A 66 0.13 1.03 12.80
CA LEU A 66 -0.91 0.30 12.07
C LEU A 66 -0.31 -0.04 10.71
N ALA A 67 -0.08 -1.32 10.47
CA ALA A 67 0.50 -1.83 9.24
C ALA A 67 -0.58 -2.50 8.38
N ARG A 68 -0.48 -2.35 7.06
CA ARG A 68 -1.46 -2.83 6.10
C ARG A 68 -0.80 -3.62 4.98
N LEU A 69 -1.40 -4.77 4.64
CA LEU A 69 -1.08 -5.59 3.48
C LEU A 69 -2.27 -5.56 2.53
N ASP A 70 -2.12 -4.96 1.35
CA ASP A 70 -3.15 -4.98 0.31
C ASP A 70 -3.05 -6.23 -0.56
N PHE A 71 -4.18 -6.88 -0.84
CA PHE A 71 -4.24 -8.09 -1.68
C PHE A 71 -4.47 -7.78 -3.15
N GLY A 72 -5.00 -6.60 -3.45
CA GLY A 72 -4.94 -6.03 -4.80
C GLY A 72 -3.57 -5.40 -4.96
N GLY A 73 -2.72 -5.94 -5.84
CA GLY A 73 -1.44 -5.34 -6.20
C GLY A 73 -1.62 -3.96 -6.87
N LEU A 74 -0.81 -3.62 -7.87
CA LEU A 74 -1.05 -2.42 -8.67
C LEU A 74 -2.39 -2.57 -9.42
N GLN A 75 -3.46 -1.99 -8.86
CA GLN A 75 -4.73 -1.89 -9.57
C GLN A 75 -4.57 -0.77 -10.60
N PRO A 76 -4.91 -1.03 -11.87
CA PRO A 76 -4.95 0.05 -12.85
C PRO A 76 -5.83 1.16 -12.28
N VAL A 77 -5.39 2.41 -12.39
CA VAL A 77 -6.25 3.55 -12.12
C VAL A 77 -7.41 3.41 -13.07
N GLU A 78 -8.59 3.08 -12.54
CA GLU A 78 -9.83 3.28 -13.27
C GLU A 78 -9.89 4.76 -13.56
N GLU A 79 -9.68 5.12 -14.82
CA GLU A 79 -9.87 6.47 -15.30
C GLU A 79 -11.36 6.81 -15.11
N ARG A 80 -11.70 7.30 -13.91
CA ARG A 80 -13.07 7.64 -13.53
C ARG A 80 -13.62 8.60 -14.58
N SER A 81 -14.91 8.51 -14.89
CA SER A 81 -15.57 9.34 -15.91
C SER A 81 -15.25 10.84 -15.80
N ARG A 82 -14.97 11.34 -14.59
CA ARG A 82 -14.53 12.72 -14.35
C ARG A 82 -13.20 13.07 -15.04
N HIS A 83 -12.23 12.16 -15.08
CA HIS A 83 -10.95 12.37 -15.75
C HIS A 83 -11.11 12.46 -17.27
N LYS A 84 -11.94 11.57 -17.86
CA LYS A 84 -12.31 11.64 -19.28
C LYS A 84 -13.03 12.94 -19.63
N VAL A 85 -13.95 13.39 -18.77
CA VAL A 85 -14.66 14.66 -18.94
C VAL A 85 -13.69 15.85 -18.87
N LEU A 86 -12.80 15.88 -17.88
CA LEU A 86 -11.79 16.94 -17.76
C LEU A 86 -10.81 16.97 -18.95
N ALA A 87 -10.41 15.80 -19.45
CA ALA A 87 -9.57 15.70 -20.64
C ALA A 87 -10.29 16.21 -21.89
N ALA A 88 -11.53 15.80 -22.12
CA ALA A 88 -12.33 16.25 -23.26
C ALA A 88 -12.58 17.77 -23.23
N VAL A 89 -12.84 18.34 -22.04
CA VAL A 89 -12.99 19.79 -21.87
C VAL A 89 -11.67 20.49 -22.19
N ARG A 90 -10.54 20.02 -21.66
CA ARG A 90 -9.23 20.63 -21.93
C ARG A 90 -8.92 20.66 -23.42
N ASP A 91 -9.14 19.56 -24.13
CA ASP A 91 -8.86 19.47 -25.56
C ASP A 91 -9.80 20.39 -26.38
N ALA A 92 -11.07 20.52 -25.98
CA ALA A 92 -12.02 21.44 -26.63
C ALA A 92 -11.65 22.93 -26.46
N PHE A 93 -10.88 23.27 -25.42
CA PHE A 93 -10.44 24.63 -25.13
C PHE A 93 -8.96 24.90 -25.47
N GLN A 94 -8.27 23.99 -26.18
CA GLN A 94 -6.92 24.27 -26.67
C GLN A 94 -6.96 25.25 -27.86
N PRO A 95 -6.15 26.33 -27.84
CA PRO A 95 -6.04 27.21 -28.99
C PRO A 95 -5.44 26.45 -30.18
N PRO A 96 -5.88 26.75 -31.43
CA PRO A 96 -5.37 26.07 -32.61
C PRO A 96 -3.86 26.27 -32.73
N PRO A 97 -3.11 25.25 -33.16
CA PRO A 97 -1.66 25.33 -33.30
C PRO A 97 -1.28 26.46 -34.26
N GLU A 98 -0.27 27.26 -33.88
CA GLU A 98 0.16 28.39 -34.70
C GLU A 98 0.66 27.94 -36.08
N PRO A 99 0.36 28.70 -37.15
CA PRO A 99 0.81 28.37 -38.49
C PRO A 99 2.34 28.33 -38.55
N VAL A 100 2.88 27.21 -39.00
CA VAL A 100 4.33 27.07 -39.26
C VAL A 100 4.69 27.97 -40.44
N PRO A 101 5.66 28.90 -40.30
CA PRO A 101 6.10 29.74 -41.42
C PRO A 101 6.64 28.88 -42.56
N PRO A 102 6.36 29.24 -43.84
CA PRO A 102 6.89 28.50 -44.97
C PRO A 102 8.42 28.53 -44.94
N ALA A 103 9.05 27.35 -45.03
CA ALA A 103 10.49 27.24 -45.22
C ALA A 103 10.85 27.92 -46.55
N GLY A 104 11.55 29.06 -46.46
CA GLY A 104 12.04 29.79 -47.62
C GLY A 104 12.98 28.93 -48.47
N GLY A 105 12.81 29.02 -49.79
CA GLY A 105 13.62 28.32 -50.81
C GLY A 105 14.93 29.01 -51.15
#